data_AF-A0A1G0PPU5-F1
#
_entry.id   AF-A0A1G0PPU5-F1
#
_cell.length_a   1.000
_cell.length_b   1.000
_cell.length_c   1.000
_cell.angle_alpha   90.00
_cell.angle_beta   90.00
_cell.angle_gamma   90.00
#
_symmetry.space_group_name_H-M   'P 1'
#
loop_
_entity.id
_entity.type
_entity.pdbx_description
1 polymer ?
#
loop_
_entity_poly.entity_id
_entity_poly.type
_entity_poly.pdbx_seq_one_letter_code
_entity_poly.pdbx_strand_id
1 'polypeptide(L)' 'MQYKSVVIFGTAKIIEDDEKLMKVMQGFIDKYVTDMKAGDYEPFTLEDAKKATVYELTIDEWSAKRNDDVGHY' A
#
# COMPACT_ATOMS: atom_id res chain seq x y z
N MET A 1 10.11 24.93 -5.59
CA MET A 1 9.10 23.94 -5.16
C MET A 1 9.80 22.64 -4.80
N GLN A 2 9.67 22.18 -3.56
CA GLN A 2 10.33 20.96 -3.08
C GLN A 2 9.45 19.72 -3.31
N TYR A 3 10.05 18.60 -3.73
CA TYR A 3 9.33 17.33 -3.92
C TYR A 3 10.27 16.12 -3.86
N LYS A 4 9.69 14.96 -3.58
CA LYS A 4 10.26 13.63 -3.78
C LYS A 4 9.21 12.79 -4.49
N SER A 5 9.56 12.21 -5.63
CA SER A 5 8.64 11.44 -6.48
C SER A 5 9.32 10.17 -6.98
N VAL A 6 8.53 9.11 -7.12
CA VAL A 6 8.92 7.81 -7.68
C VAL A 6 7.85 7.39 -8.68
N VAL A 7 8.29 6.90 -9.84
CA VAL A 7 7.46 6.26 -10.87
C VAL A 7 7.92 4.80 -10.95
N ILE A 8 6.98 3.87 -10.89
CA ILE A 8 7.24 2.43 -10.93
C ILE A 8 6.71 1.89 -12.25
N PHE A 9 7.51 1.06 -12.93
CA PHE A 9 7.11 0.26 -14.08
C PHE A 9 7.11 -1.20 -13.68
N GLY A 10 6.03 -1.90 -13.98
CA GLY A 10 5.84 -3.24 -13.45
C GLY A 10 4.55 -3.90 -13.93
N THR A 11 4.37 -5.14 -13.51
CA THR A 11 3.18 -5.93 -13.82
C THR A 11 2.27 -6.04 -12.61
N ALA A 12 1.02 -5.62 -12.75
CA ALA A 12 -0.01 -5.79 -11.72
C ALA A 12 -0.81 -7.08 -11.95
N LYS A 13 -1.09 -7.82 -10.89
CA LYS A 13 -1.95 -9.01 -10.90
C LYS A 13 -2.94 -8.93 -9.75
N ILE A 14 -4.15 -9.44 -9.96
CA ILE A 14 -5.14 -9.59 -8.90
C ILE A 14 -4.70 -10.72 -7.97
N ILE A 15 -4.85 -10.52 -6.66
CA ILE A 15 -4.68 -11.58 -5.67
C ILE A 15 -6.00 -12.37 -5.57
N GLU A 16 -6.00 -13.60 -6.08
CA GLU A 16 -7.17 -14.50 -6.04
C GLU A 16 -7.12 -15.51 -4.89
N ASP A 17 -5.95 -15.72 -4.29
CA ASP A 17 -5.76 -16.64 -3.17
C ASP A 17 -6.24 -16.01 -1.85
N ASP A 18 -7.19 -16.67 -1.19
CA ASP A 18 -7.86 -16.15 0.02
C ASP A 18 -6.88 -15.95 1.19
N GLU A 19 -5.93 -16.87 1.38
CA GLU A 19 -4.92 -16.75 2.46
C GLU A 19 -3.98 -15.57 2.20
N LYS A 20 -3.49 -15.42 0.97
CA LYS A 20 -2.64 -14.31 0.55
C LYS A 20 -3.39 -12.98 0.65
N LEU A 21 -4.67 -12.93 0.25
CA LEU A 21 -5.52 -11.76 0.35
C LEU A 21 -5.63 -11.29 1.80
N MET A 22 -5.96 -12.20 2.72
CA MET A 22 -6.07 -11.89 4.15
C MET A 22 -4.76 -11.37 4.73
N LYS A 23 -3.64 -12.02 4.40
CA LYS A 23 -2.31 -11.61 4.87
C LYS A 23 -1.93 -10.20 4.39
N VAL A 24 -2.18 -9.90 3.11
CA VAL A 24 -1.88 -8.59 2.53
C VAL A 24 -2.76 -7.50 3.14
N MET A 25 -4.05 -7.77 3.33
CA MET A 25 -4.97 -6.82 3.94
C MET A 25 -4.62 -6.53 5.39
N GLN A 26 -4.27 -7.54 6.18
CA GLN A 26 -3.79 -7.32 7.55
C GLN A 26 -2.52 -6.45 7.57
N GLY A 27 -1.54 -6.74 6.70
CA GLY A 27 -0.33 -5.93 6.59
C GLY A 27 -0.61 -4.49 6.13
N PHE A 28 -1.64 -4.26 5.32
CA PHE A 28 -2.09 -2.92 4.94
C PHE A 28 -2.65 -2.16 6.15
N ILE A 29 -3.52 -2.80 6.94
CA ILE A 29 -4.08 -2.23 8.18
C ILE A 29 -2.94 -1.90 9.15
N ASP A 30 -2.07 -2.86 9.45
CA ASP A 30 -0.95 -2.67 10.39
C ASP A 30 -0.02 -1.51 10.00
N LYS A 31 0.16 -1.29 8.69
CA LYS A 31 1.03 -0.23 8.16
C LYS A 31 0.41 1.17 8.27
N TYR A 32 -0.89 1.30 8.05
CA TYR A 32 -1.56 2.61 7.95
C TYR A 32 -2.40 2.96 9.18
N VAL A 33 -2.69 1.98 10.03
CA VAL A 33 -3.56 2.10 11.20
C VAL A 33 -2.75 1.79 12.44
N THR A 34 -1.86 2.72 12.81
CA THR A 34 -0.89 2.53 13.91
C THR A 34 -1.45 2.87 15.29
N ASP A 35 -2.53 3.66 15.37
CA ASP A 35 -3.02 4.24 16.63
C ASP A 35 -4.30 3.59 17.17
N MET A 36 -4.77 2.50 16.56
CA MET A 36 -5.95 1.78 17.03
C MET A 36 -5.57 0.69 18.04
N LYS A 37 -6.24 0.69 19.18
CA LYS A 37 -6.04 -0.29 20.26
C LYS A 37 -6.94 -1.50 20.04
N ALA A 38 -6.58 -2.61 20.69
CA ALA A 38 -7.44 -3.79 20.75
C ALA A 38 -8.83 -3.40 21.30
N GLY A 39 -9.88 -3.66 20.52
CA GLY A 39 -11.27 -3.26 20.84
C GLY A 39 -11.77 -2.03 20.08
N ASP A 40 -10.91 -1.26 19.42
CA ASP A 40 -11.31 -0.10 18.62
C ASP A 40 -11.87 -0.52 17.23
N TYR A 41 -11.64 -1.77 16.82
CA TYR A 41 -12.15 -2.34 15.58
C TYR A 41 -12.40 -3.84 15.71
N GLU A 42 -13.34 -4.34 14.92
CA GLU A 42 -13.58 -5.76 14.76
C GLU A 42 -12.50 -6.37 13.85
N PRO A 43 -12.03 -7.60 14.12
CA PRO A 43 -11.10 -8.29 13.23
C PRO A 43 -11.64 -8.37 11.81
N PHE A 44 -10.78 -8.07 10.85
CA PHE A 44 -11.14 -8.10 9.44
C PHE A 44 -11.49 -9.52 8.99
N THR A 45 -12.60 -9.69 8.23
CA THR A 45 -13.03 -11.01 7.74
C THR A 45 -12.69 -11.22 6.27
N LEU A 46 -12.70 -12.47 5.82
CA LEU A 46 -12.53 -12.80 4.40
C LEU A 46 -13.64 -12.23 3.52
N GLU A 47 -14.88 -12.17 4.01
CA GLU A 47 -15.99 -11.57 3.29
C GLU A 47 -15.79 -10.06 3.09
N ASP A 48 -15.21 -9.37 4.08
CA ASP A 48 -14.83 -7.97 3.94
C ASP A 48 -13.69 -7.80 2.94
N ALA A 49 -12.70 -8.70 2.96
CA ALA A 49 -11.59 -8.71 2.01
C ALA A 49 -12.06 -8.78 0.56
N LYS A 50 -13.03 -9.67 0.28
CA LYS A 50 -13.56 -9.91 -1.07
C LYS A 50 -14.38 -8.74 -1.64
N LYS A 51 -14.73 -7.74 -0.84
CA LYS A 51 -15.36 -6.49 -1.32
C LYS A 51 -14.38 -5.58 -2.05
N ALA A 52 -13.07 -5.81 -1.89
CA ALA A 52 -12.01 -5.06 -2.56
C ALA A 52 -11.27 -5.94 -3.57
N THR A 53 -10.90 -5.39 -4.72
CA THR A 53 -9.94 -6.04 -5.64
C THR A 53 -8.54 -5.61 -5.26
N VAL A 54 -7.77 -6.54 -4.70
CA VAL A 54 -6.39 -6.29 -4.26
C VAL A 54 -5.42 -6.69 -5.36
N TYR A 55 -4.51 -5.78 -5.69
CA TYR A 55 -3.47 -5.99 -6.70
C TYR A 55 -2.09 -6.15 -6.05
N GLU A 56 -1.32 -7.10 -6.55
CA GLU A 56 0.12 -7.20 -6.33
C GLU A 56 0.83 -6.60 -7.55
N LEU A 57 1.69 -5.61 -7.32
CA LEU A 57 2.53 -5.01 -8.34
C LEU A 57 3.95 -5.57 -8.22
N THR A 58 4.38 -6.37 -9.19
CA THR A 58 5.80 -6.73 -9.34
C THR A 58 6.53 -5.54 -9.95
N ILE A 59 7.55 -5.03 -9.27
CA ILE A 59 8.37 -3.92 -9.73
C ILE A 59 9.46 -4.46 -10.65
N ASP A 60 9.42 -4.07 -11.92
CA ASP A 60 10.44 -4.43 -12.90
C ASP A 60 11.49 -3.31 -12.98
N GLU A 61 11.04 -2.06 -13.05
CA GLU A 61 11.89 -0.86 -13.08
C GLU A 61 11.26 0.29 -12.29
N TRP A 62 12.07 1.30 -11.92
CA TRP A 62 11.58 2.53 -11.31
C TRP A 62 12.47 3.72 -11.64
N SER A 63 11.88 4.91 -11.60
CA SER A 63 12.56 6.19 -11.76
C SER A 63 12.19 7.12 -10.62
N ALA A 64 13.14 7.88 -10.09
CA ALA A 64 12.91 8.81 -9.00
C ALA A 64 13.44 10.20 -9.31
N LYS A 65 12.71 11.21 -8.83
CA LYS A 65 13.07 12.63 -8.97
C LYS A 65 12.89 13.34 -7.64
N ARG A 66 13.86 14.18 -7.28
CA ARG A 66 13.85 15.00 -6.06
C ARG A 66 14.23 16.43 -6.40
N ASN A 67 13.57 17.38 -5.76
CA ASN A 67 14.00 18.77 -5.72
C ASN A 67 14.01 19.24 -4.26
N ASP A 68 15.17 19.66 -3.78
CA ASP A 68 15.35 20.20 -2.43
C ASP A 68 15.55 21.71 -2.42
N ASP A 69 15.38 22.37 -3.57
CA ASP A 69 15.62 23.80 -3.72
C ASP A 69 14.92 24.59 -2.60
N VAL A 70 15.76 25.18 -1.75
CA VAL A 70 15.40 26.08 -0.67
C VAL A 70 15.63 27.45 -1.27
N GLY A 71 14.61 27.99 -1.94
CA GLY A 71 14.77 29.22 -2.72
C GLY A 71 15.57 30.27 -1.95
N HIS A 72 16.69 30.71 -2.54
CA HIS A 72 17.50 31.80 -1.98
C HIS A 72 16.71 33.10 -2.17
N TYR A 73 16.16 33.63 -1.07
CA TYR A 73 15.64 34.99 -0.98
C TYR A 73 16.78 35.97 -0.69
#